data_AF-A0A1X6PEC9-F1
#
_entry.id   AF-A0A1X6PEC9-F1
#
_cell.length_a   1.000
_cell.length_b   1.000
_cell.length_c   1.000
_cell.angle_alpha   90.00
_cell.angle_beta   90.00
_cell.angle_gamma   90.00
#
_symmetry.space_group_name_H-M   'P 1'
#
loop_
_entity.id
_entity.type
_entity.pdbx_description
1 polymer ?
#
loop_
_entity_poly.entity_id
_entity_poly.type
_entity_poly.pdbx_seq_one_letter_code
_entity_poly.pdbx_strand_id
1 'polypeptide(L)'
;MAVDRSGTNRLPWPSLARVSPNVQVAGGVAAIMGAAAILWQYRRQVGTVPSTRTDEWRAARAKMDMAKERVAGEPVEVNPIRHASAKKL
;
A
#
# COMPACT_ATOMS: atom_id res chain seq x y z
N MET A 1 -56.04 -27.28 -28.44
CA MET A 1 -55.06 -26.41 -27.77
C MET A 1 -53.71 -26.61 -28.44
N ALA A 2 -53.28 -25.65 -29.25
CA ALA A 2 -51.95 -25.69 -29.87
C ALA A 2 -50.94 -25.16 -28.85
N VAL A 3 -50.00 -26.01 -28.43
CA VAL A 3 -48.87 -25.59 -27.57
C VAL A 3 -47.73 -25.20 -28.50
N ASP A 4 -47.46 -23.90 -28.59
CA ASP A 4 -46.31 -23.38 -29.31
C ASP A 4 -45.02 -23.89 -28.68
N ARG A 5 -44.17 -24.51 -29.51
CA ARG A 5 -42.85 -25.07 -29.15
C ARG A 5 -41.70 -24.20 -29.70
N SER A 6 -41.97 -22.95 -30.04
CA SER A 6 -40.92 -21.99 -30.30
C SER A 6 -40.12 -21.80 -29.01
N GLY A 7 -38.90 -22.35 -28.96
CA GLY A 7 -37.99 -22.31 -27.80
C GLY A 7 -37.51 -20.90 -27.41
N THR A 8 -38.27 -19.87 -27.76
CA THR A 8 -38.09 -18.49 -27.35
C THR A 8 -38.63 -18.29 -25.95
N ASN A 9 -37.84 -18.73 -24.97
CA ASN A 9 -37.95 -18.32 -23.58
C ASN A 9 -37.58 -16.82 -23.48
N ARG A 10 -38.47 -15.95 -23.97
CA ARG A 10 -38.35 -14.49 -23.86
C ARG A 10 -38.63 -14.10 -22.41
N LEU A 11 -37.60 -14.20 -21.57
CA LEU A 11 -37.56 -13.51 -20.30
C LEU A 11 -37.65 -11.99 -20.59
N PRO A 12 -38.60 -11.26 -19.98
CA PRO A 12 -38.90 -9.85 -20.32
C PRO A 12 -37.87 -8.86 -19.78
N TRP A 13 -36.86 -9.34 -19.06
CA TRP A 13 -35.77 -8.52 -18.56
C TRP A 13 -34.60 -8.64 -19.53
N PRO A 14 -33.95 -7.53 -19.95
CA PRO A 14 -32.67 -7.67 -20.63
C PRO A 14 -31.81 -8.48 -19.67
N SER A 15 -31.39 -9.68 -20.09
CA SER A 15 -30.47 -10.47 -19.28
C SER A 15 -29.30 -9.53 -19.03
N LEU A 16 -29.17 -9.01 -17.81
CA LEU A 16 -28.04 -8.21 -17.37
C LEU A 16 -26.83 -8.91 -17.96
N ALA A 17 -26.22 -8.30 -18.97
CA ALA A 17 -25.22 -8.95 -19.80
C ALA A 17 -24.28 -9.63 -18.83
N ARG A 18 -24.27 -10.97 -18.82
CA ARG A 18 -23.67 -11.74 -17.72
C ARG A 18 -22.22 -11.33 -17.64
N VAL A 19 -21.92 -10.37 -16.75
CA VAL A 19 -20.55 -9.91 -16.53
C VAL A 19 -19.84 -11.15 -16.04
N SER A 20 -18.79 -11.56 -16.75
CA SER A 20 -18.11 -12.80 -16.43
C SER A 20 -17.72 -12.78 -14.94
N PRO A 21 -17.88 -13.88 -14.20
CA PRO A 21 -17.59 -13.91 -12.77
C PRO A 21 -16.20 -13.35 -12.44
N ASN A 22 -15.23 -13.57 -13.34
CA ASN A 22 -13.88 -13.04 -13.23
C ASN A 22 -13.84 -11.50 -13.24
N VAL A 23 -14.66 -10.83 -14.06
CA VAL A 23 -14.74 -9.36 -14.13
C VAL A 23 -15.43 -8.81 -12.88
N GLN A 24 -16.42 -9.50 -12.33
CA GLN A 24 -17.06 -9.11 -11.07
C GLN A 24 -16.09 -9.20 -9.89
N VAL A 25 -15.29 -10.28 -9.83
CA VAL A 25 -14.26 -10.47 -8.80
C VAL A 25 -13.16 -9.41 -8.94
N ALA A 26 -12.64 -9.19 -10.15
CA ALA A 26 -11.62 -8.18 -10.39
C ALA A 26 -12.11 -6.77 -10.06
N GLY A 27 -13.34 -6.44 -10.46
CA GLY A 27 -13.97 -5.15 -10.14
C GLY A 27 -14.19 -4.97 -8.64
N GLY A 28 -14.64 -6.02 -7.94
CA GLY A 28 -14.80 -6.00 -6.48
C GLY A 28 -13.47 -5.79 -5.75
N VAL A 29 -12.41 -6.50 -6.16
CA VAL A 29 -11.07 -6.32 -5.59
C VAL A 29 -10.55 -4.90 -5.84
N ALA A 30 -10.69 -4.39 -7.06
CA ALA A 30 -10.27 -3.03 -7.40
C ALA A 30 -11.02 -1.97 -6.58
N ALA A 31 -12.33 -2.14 -6.37
CA ALA A 31 -13.14 -1.24 -5.56
C ALA A 31 -12.71 -1.25 -4.08
N ILE A 32 -12.44 -2.44 -3.50
CA ILE A 32 -11.97 -2.56 -2.12
C ILE A 32 -10.60 -1.92 -1.95
N MET A 33 -9.67 -2.19 -2.87
CA MET A 33 -8.32 -1.61 -2.83
C MET A 33 -8.36 -0.09 -2.99
N GLY A 34 -9.21 0.43 -3.88
CA GLY A 34 -9.42 1.86 -4.06
C GLY A 34 -9.97 2.53 -2.80
N ALA A 35 -10.99 1.94 -2.18
CA ALA A 35 -11.55 2.45 -0.92
C ALA A 35 -10.52 2.43 0.22
N ALA A 36 -9.73 1.36 0.33
CA ALA A 36 -8.66 1.25 1.33
C ALA A 36 -7.57 2.31 1.13
N ALA A 37 -7.18 2.59 -0.11
CA ALA A 37 -6.18 3.61 -0.43
C ALA A 37 -6.65 5.01 -0.04
N ILE A 38 -7.92 5.34 -0.33
CA ILE A 38 -8.53 6.63 0.05
C ILE A 38 -8.55 6.79 1.57
N LEU A 39 -9.00 5.76 2.30
CA LEU A 39 -9.03 5.77 3.77
C LEU A 39 -7.62 5.93 4.37
N TRP A 40 -6.64 5.24 3.81
CA TRP A 40 -5.25 5.33 4.25
C TRP A 40 -4.66 6.73 4.03
N GLN A 41 -4.93 7.33 2.87
CA GLN A 41 -4.46 8.67 2.54
C GLN A 41 -5.11 9.73 3.45
N TYR A 42 -6.41 9.61 3.70
CA TYR A 42 -7.12 10.47 4.66
C TYR A 42 -6.50 10.40 6.06
N ARG A 43 -6.24 9.19 6.57
CA ARG A 43 -5.56 9.01 7.87
C ARG A 43 -4.18 9.65 7.91
N ARG A 44 -3.44 9.59 6.81
CA ARG A 44 -2.11 10.20 6.71
C ARG A 44 -2.16 11.73 6.68
N GLN A 45 -3.22 12.32 6.15
CA GLN A 45 -3.41 13.78 6.12
C GLN A 45 -3.84 14.34 7.48
N VAL A 46 -4.71 13.63 8.19
CA VAL A 46 -5.21 14.08 9.51
C VAL A 46 -4.23 13.75 10.64
N GLY A 47 -3.41 12.71 10.47
CA GLY A 47 -2.40 12.33 11.46
C GLY A 47 -1.25 13.34 11.54
N THR A 48 -0.89 13.74 12.76
CA THR A 48 0.33 14.52 12.99
C THR A 48 1.55 13.67 12.63
N VAL A 49 2.35 14.13 11.67
CA VAL A 49 3.62 13.50 11.33
C VAL A 49 4.63 13.83 12.43
N PRO A 50 5.31 12.83 13.03
CA PRO A 50 6.32 13.11 14.05
C PRO A 50 7.47 13.91 13.43
N SER A 51 8.02 14.86 14.20
CA SER A 51 9.14 15.73 13.78
C SER A 51 10.40 14.94 13.43
N THR A 52 10.51 13.69 13.87
CA THR A 52 11.60 12.76 13.53
C THR A 52 11.51 12.20 12.11
N ARG A 53 10.42 12.45 11.39
CA ARG A 53 10.25 11.98 10.00
C ARG A 53 10.77 12.97 8.96
N THR A 54 11.23 14.15 9.35
CA THR A 54 11.78 15.16 8.45
C THR A 54 13.12 14.70 7.87
N ASP A 55 13.44 15.16 6.67
CA ASP A 55 14.71 14.82 6.02
C ASP A 55 15.91 15.42 6.76
N GLU A 56 15.72 16.59 7.39
CA GLU A 56 16.71 17.19 8.30
C GLU A 56 17.02 16.29 9.49
N TRP A 57 15.99 15.72 10.14
CA TRP A 57 16.20 14.80 11.26
C TRP A 57 16.91 13.53 10.81
N ARG A 58 16.57 12.99 9.63
CA ARG A 58 17.27 11.82 9.07
C ARG A 58 18.73 12.11 8.76
N ALA A 59 19.03 13.27 8.17
CA ALA A 59 20.38 13.69 7.86
C ALA A 59 21.21 13.91 9.15
N ALA A 60 20.62 14.55 10.16
CA ALA A 60 21.24 14.69 11.48
C ALA A 60 21.47 13.32 12.13
N ARG A 61 20.48 12.42 12.07
CA ARG A 61 20.59 11.09 12.66
C ARG A 61 21.65 10.23 12.00
N ALA A 62 21.76 10.27 10.67
CA ALA A 62 22.79 9.55 9.93
C ALA A 62 24.21 10.01 10.32
N LYS A 63 24.40 11.31 10.62
CA LYS A 63 25.67 11.81 11.15
C LYS A 63 25.94 11.32 12.57
N MET A 64 24.92 11.28 13.43
CA MET A 64 25.06 10.75 14.79
C MET A 64 25.35 9.26 14.82
N ASP A 65 24.82 8.48 13.88
CA ASP A 65 25.07 7.04 13.81
C ASP A 65 26.54 6.73 13.47
N MET A 66 27.25 7.62 12.78
CA MET A 66 28.68 7.46 12.47
C MET A 66 29.60 7.69 13.68
N ALA A 67 29.15 8.44 14.68
CA ALA A 67 29.93 8.79 15.87
C ALA A 67 29.01 8.96 17.07
N LYS A 68 28.39 7.86 17.52
CA LYS A 68 27.41 7.93 18.59
C LYS A 68 28.11 8.06 19.93
N GLU A 69 27.72 9.09 20.68
CA GLU A 69 28.21 9.34 22.04
C GLU A 69 27.93 8.14 22.95
N ARG A 70 28.92 7.82 23.79
CA ARG A 70 28.84 6.80 24.83
C ARG A 70 28.83 7.47 26.19
N VAL A 71 28.14 6.84 27.16
CA VAL A 71 28.10 7.31 28.56
C VAL A 71 29.50 7.30 29.19
N ALA A 72 30.39 6.41 28.72
CA ALA A 72 31.81 6.44 29.02
C ALA A 72 32.61 5.95 27.80
N GLY A 73 33.70 6.64 27.49
CA GLY A 73 34.64 6.30 26.40
C GLY A 73 34.45 7.08 25.10
N GLU A 74 35.27 6.77 24.10
CA GLU A 74 35.24 7.43 22.78
C GLU A 74 33.94 7.12 22.02
N PRO A 75 33.45 8.06 21.17
CA PRO A 75 32.29 7.83 20.32
C PRO A 75 32.49 6.62 19.40
N VAL A 76 31.43 5.85 19.17
CA VAL A 76 31.51 4.64 18.33
C VAL A 76 30.46 4.66 17.23
N GLU A 77 30.86 4.17 16.05
CA GLU A 77 29.99 3.95 14.91
C GLU A 77 28.92 2.88 15.22
N VAL A 78 27.67 3.19 14.89
CA VAL A 78 26.53 2.29 15.01
C VAL A 78 26.38 1.49 13.72
N ASN A 79 26.23 0.17 13.81
CA ASN A 79 26.08 -0.75 12.66
C ASN A 79 27.24 -0.73 11.64
N PRO A 80 28.51 -0.85 12.07
CA PRO A 80 29.68 -0.71 11.19
C PRO A 80 29.70 -1.72 10.02
N ILE A 81 29.16 -2.93 10.21
CA ILE A 81 29.10 -3.96 9.16
C ILE A 81 28.25 -3.49 7.97
N ARG A 82 27.09 -2.89 8.25
CA ARG A 82 26.17 -2.43 7.21
C ARG A 82 26.75 -1.25 6.43
N HIS A 83 27.45 -0.34 7.11
CA HIS A 83 28.12 0.80 6.48
C HIS A 83 29.33 0.36 5.65
N ALA A 84 30.10 -0.63 6.11
CA ALA A 84 31.20 -1.20 5.34
C ALA A 84 30.72 -1.91 4.07
N SER A 85 29.59 -2.61 4.11
CA SER A 85 29.00 -3.24 2.92
C SER A 85 28.48 -2.22 1.89
N ALA A 86 27.92 -1.09 2.36
CA ALA A 86 27.44 -0.03 1.48
C ALA A 86 28.56 0.73 0.75
N LYS A 87 29.77 0.77 1.31
CA LYS A 87 30.95 1.45 0.72
C LYS A 87 31.67 0.60 -0.36
N LYS A 88 31.34 -0.68 -0.47
CA LYS A 88 31.96 -1.62 -1.44
C LYS A 88 31.20 -1.73 -2.77
N LEU A 89 30.06 -1.06 -2.89
CA LEU A 89 29.30 -0.89 -4.14
C LEU A 89 29.58 0.50 -4.72
#